data_AF-A0A4Q6AAT7-F1
#
_entry.id   AF-A0A4Q6AAT7-F1
#
_cell.length_a   1.000
_cell.length_b   1.000
_cell.length_c   1.000
_cell.angle_alpha   90.00
_cell.angle_beta   90.00
_cell.angle_gamma   90.00
#
_symmetry.space_group_name_H-M   'P 1'
#
loop_
_entity.id
_entity.type
_entity.pdbx_description
1 polymer ?
#
loop_
_entity_poly.entity_id
_entity_poly.type
_entity_poly.pdbx_seq_one_letter_code
_entity_poly.pdbx_strand_id
1 'polypeptide(L)'
;MPVVEAPVKKREKKPEPVAVQCYHCGETCDNTIVEDNYVFCCDGCKFVYGLLKENGLCNYYDLSNTPGIKIKGKYNSEKFAFLETAEAKQKLITFSDDKQSQVSFYLPQMHCAS
;
A
#
# COMPACT_ATOMS: atom_id res chain seq x y z
N MET A 1 -30.64 -55.32 -20.93
CA MET A 1 -30.10 -54.10 -21.57
C MET A 1 -29.05 -53.54 -20.62
N PRO A 2 -27.75 -53.75 -20.85
CA PRO A 2 -26.72 -53.13 -20.02
C PRO A 2 -26.38 -51.75 -20.58
N VAL A 3 -26.53 -50.74 -19.72
CA VAL A 3 -26.19 -49.34 -19.98
C VAL A 3 -24.67 -49.24 -20.07
N VAL A 4 -24.17 -48.80 -21.22
CA VAL A 4 -22.78 -48.43 -21.42
C VAL A 4 -22.52 -47.08 -20.76
N GLU A 5 -21.71 -47.07 -19.70
CA GLU A 5 -21.24 -45.84 -19.05
C GLU A 5 -20.09 -45.24 -19.87
N ALA A 6 -20.27 -43.98 -20.27
CA ALA A 6 -19.28 -43.20 -21.01
C ALA A 6 -18.13 -42.75 -20.08
N PRO A 7 -16.88 -42.67 -20.59
CA PRO A 7 -15.72 -42.33 -19.79
C PRO A 7 -15.69 -40.84 -19.41
N VAL A 8 -15.56 -40.57 -18.10
CA VAL A 8 -15.41 -39.23 -17.54
C VAL A 8 -14.04 -38.66 -17.95
N LYS A 9 -14.05 -37.66 -18.83
CA LYS A 9 -12.86 -36.90 -19.24
C LYS A 9 -12.30 -36.11 -18.05
N LYS A 10 -11.12 -36.51 -17.55
CA LYS A 10 -10.34 -35.75 -16.57
C LYS A 10 -9.94 -34.40 -17.19
N ARG A 11 -10.39 -33.30 -16.59
CA ARG A 11 -9.94 -31.94 -16.92
C ARG A 11 -8.63 -31.67 -16.18
N GLU A 12 -7.57 -31.45 -16.93
CA GLU A 12 -6.24 -31.10 -16.44
C GLU A 12 -6.27 -29.66 -15.88
N LYS A 13 -5.86 -29.46 -14.62
CA LYS A 13 -5.76 -28.15 -13.97
C LYS A 13 -4.54 -27.40 -14.51
N LYS A 14 -4.79 -26.29 -15.20
CA LYS A 14 -3.78 -25.29 -15.61
C LYS A 14 -3.08 -24.73 -14.35
N PRO A 15 -1.74 -24.61 -14.30
CA PRO A 15 -1.06 -23.99 -13.18
C PRO A 15 -1.42 -22.50 -13.15
N GLU A 16 -2.02 -22.07 -12.05
CA GLU A 16 -2.28 -20.65 -11.79
C GLU A 16 -0.96 -19.95 -11.46
N PRO A 17 -0.71 -18.73 -11.99
CA PRO A 17 0.52 -18.00 -11.70
C PRO A 17 0.59 -17.68 -10.20
N VAL A 18 1.70 -18.06 -9.58
CA VAL A 18 1.94 -17.78 -8.15
C VAL A 18 2.14 -16.28 -7.99
N ALA A 19 1.13 -15.61 -7.45
CA ALA A 19 1.18 -14.19 -7.15
C ALA A 19 2.21 -13.93 -6.05
N VAL A 20 3.24 -13.14 -6.36
CA VAL A 20 4.29 -12.77 -5.39
C VAL A 20 3.76 -11.67 -4.47
N GLN A 21 3.89 -11.85 -3.15
CA GLN A 21 3.43 -10.87 -2.16
C GLN A 21 4.58 -9.95 -1.74
N CYS A 22 4.26 -8.68 -1.50
CA CYS A 22 5.16 -7.66 -1.00
C CYS A 22 5.47 -7.93 0.47
N TYR A 23 6.75 -7.94 0.81
CA TYR A 23 7.22 -8.14 2.18
C TYR A 23 6.74 -7.05 3.15
N HIS A 24 6.54 -5.81 2.68
CA HIS A 24 6.18 -4.69 3.56
C HIS A 24 4.67 -4.50 3.76
N CYS A 25 3.88 -4.53 2.69
CA CYS A 25 2.43 -4.28 2.77
C CYS A 25 1.56 -5.54 2.65
N GLY A 26 2.16 -6.70 2.32
CA GLY A 26 1.43 -7.96 2.13
C GLY A 26 0.61 -8.03 0.84
N GLU A 27 0.60 -6.99 0.00
CA GLU A 27 -0.14 -7.01 -1.25
C GLU A 27 0.56 -7.79 -2.36
N THR A 28 -0.20 -8.29 -3.32
CA THR A 28 0.35 -8.82 -4.57
C THR A 28 1.16 -7.76 -5.30
N CYS A 29 2.37 -8.12 -5.71
CA CYS A 29 3.25 -7.27 -6.51
C CYS A 29 2.83 -7.33 -7.98
N ASP A 30 2.37 -6.20 -8.51
CA ASP A 30 2.20 -6.02 -9.96
C ASP A 30 3.57 -5.86 -10.65
N ASN A 31 4.50 -5.17 -9.97
CA ASN A 31 5.91 -5.05 -10.31
C ASN A 31 6.74 -5.51 -9.12
N THR A 32 7.81 -6.25 -9.37
CA THR A 32 8.67 -6.79 -8.31
C THR A 32 9.99 -6.03 -8.25
N ILE A 33 10.29 -5.48 -7.08
CA ILE A 33 11.60 -4.93 -6.74
C ILE A 33 12.21 -5.89 -5.71
N VAL A 34 13.43 -6.36 -5.95
CA VAL A 34 14.12 -7.30 -5.06
C VAL A 34 15.25 -6.58 -4.33
N GLU A 35 15.28 -6.68 -3.01
CA GLU A 35 16.35 -6.17 -2.14
C GLU A 35 16.48 -7.10 -0.93
N ASP A 36 17.68 -7.45 -0.50
CA ASP A 36 17.94 -8.31 0.67
C ASP A 36 17.19 -9.66 0.67
N ASN A 37 16.92 -10.22 -0.53
CA ASN A 37 16.08 -11.42 -0.75
C ASN A 37 14.58 -11.25 -0.43
N TYR A 38 14.13 -10.02 -0.18
CA TYR A 38 12.72 -9.66 -0.05
C TYR A 38 12.19 -9.03 -1.34
N VAL A 39 10.88 -9.16 -1.56
CA VAL A 39 10.19 -8.60 -2.72
C VAL A 39 9.29 -7.45 -2.29
N PHE A 40 9.31 -6.35 -3.05
CA PHE A 40 8.51 -5.15 -2.81
C PHE A 40 7.69 -4.76 -4.03
N CYS A 41 6.47 -4.27 -3.81
CA CYS A 41 5.56 -3.88 -4.89
C CYS A 41 5.79 -2.46 -5.45
N CYS A 42 6.58 -1.63 -4.76
CA CYS A 42 6.92 -0.26 -5.17
C CYS A 42 8.14 0.30 -4.40
N ASP A 43 8.73 1.38 -4.89
CA ASP A 43 9.87 2.05 -4.25
C ASP A 43 9.57 2.54 -2.83
N GLY A 44 8.33 2.94 -2.56
CA GLY A 44 7.91 3.33 -1.21
C GLY A 44 8.03 2.19 -0.20
N CYS A 45 7.63 0.97 -0.58
CA CYS A 45 7.77 -0.21 0.28
C CYS A 45 9.24 -0.58 0.51
N LYS A 46 10.07 -0.48 -0.55
CA LYS A 46 11.53 -0.66 -0.45
C LYS A 46 12.16 0.37 0.48
N PHE A 47 11.78 1.64 0.32
CA PHE A 47 12.33 2.75 1.10
C PHE A 47 12.00 2.62 2.59
N VAL A 48 10.75 2.33 2.93
CA VAL A 48 10.35 2.13 4.34
C VAL A 48 11.08 0.95 4.96
N TYR A 49 11.23 -0.17 4.22
CA TYR A 49 12.05 -1.29 4.68
C TYR A 49 13.50 -0.87 4.95
N GLY A 50 14.13 -0.18 4.01
CA GLY A 50 15.50 0.34 4.16
C GLY A 50 15.64 1.25 5.38
N LEU A 51 14.72 2.20 5.55
CA LEU A 51 14.69 3.10 6.70
C LEU A 51 14.59 2.33 8.03
N LEU A 52 13.67 1.37 8.13
CA LEU A 52 13.52 0.56 9.34
C LEU A 52 14.77 -0.27 9.61
N LYS A 53 15.36 -0.88 8.58
CA LYS A 53 16.59 -1.67 8.69
C LYS A 53 17.77 -0.83 9.16
N GLU A 54 17.99 0.33 8.56
CA GLU A 54 19.06 1.27 8.91
C GLU A 54 18.95 1.76 10.36
N ASN A 55 17.73 1.86 10.89
CA ASN A 55 17.47 2.27 12.26
C ASN A 55 17.37 1.09 13.25
N GLY A 56 17.64 -0.14 12.81
CA GLY A 56 17.58 -1.33 13.68
C GLY A 56 16.18 -1.71 14.14
N LEU A 57 15.14 -1.26 13.42
CA LEU A 57 13.72 -1.45 13.74
C LEU A 57 13.08 -2.60 12.94
N CYS A 58 13.86 -3.60 12.52
CA CYS A 58 13.33 -4.74 11.76
C CYS A 58 12.28 -5.56 12.55
N ASN A 59 12.32 -5.52 13.88
CA ASN A 59 11.31 -6.12 14.75
C ASN A 59 9.90 -5.56 14.51
N TYR A 60 9.78 -4.41 13.83
CA TYR A 60 8.50 -3.87 13.37
C TYR A 60 7.68 -4.87 12.54
N TYR A 61 8.35 -5.72 11.75
CA TYR A 61 7.69 -6.77 10.96
C TYR A 61 7.19 -7.95 11.81
N ASP A 62 7.66 -8.09 13.05
CA ASP A 62 7.17 -9.09 14.00
C ASP A 62 5.93 -8.60 14.76
N LEU A 63 5.75 -7.28 14.86
CA LEU A 63 4.61 -6.66 15.58
C LEU A 63 3.28 -6.77 14.82
N SER A 64 3.32 -6.89 13.49
CA SER A 64 2.12 -7.09 12.68
C SER A 64 2.46 -7.77 11.36
N ASN A 65 1.64 -8.74 10.93
CA ASN A 65 1.88 -9.51 9.71
C ASN A 65 1.82 -8.66 8.42
N THR A 66 1.22 -7.46 8.44
CA THR A 66 1.10 -6.56 7.28
C THR A 66 1.01 -5.08 7.71
N PRO A 67 2.14 -4.41 8.00
CA PRO A 67 2.10 -3.05 8.53
C PRO A 67 1.72 -1.99 7.49
N GLY A 68 1.98 -2.25 6.21
CA GLY A 68 1.67 -1.30 5.14
C GLY A 68 0.20 -1.34 4.72
N ILE A 69 -0.62 -0.38 5.17
CA ILE A 69 -1.93 -0.14 4.57
C ILE A 69 -1.71 0.67 3.29
N LYS A 70 -1.84 0.01 2.13
CA LYS A 70 -1.91 0.74 0.86
C LYS A 70 -3.31 1.33 0.73
N ILE A 71 -3.39 2.65 0.55
CA ILE A 71 -4.67 3.27 0.20
C ILE A 71 -4.99 2.88 -1.25
N LYS A 72 -5.86 1.89 -1.42
CA LYS A 72 -6.36 1.46 -2.74
C LYS A 72 -7.44 2.44 -3.20
N GLY A 73 -7.14 3.18 -4.26
CA GLY A 73 -8.09 4.05 -4.94
C GLY A 73 -7.38 4.92 -5.96
N LYS A 74 -8.06 5.25 -7.07
CA LYS A 74 -7.58 6.34 -7.92
C LYS A 74 -7.64 7.62 -7.08
N TYR A 75 -6.50 8.27 -6.89
CA TYR A 75 -6.47 9.63 -6.37
C TYR A 75 -7.32 10.49 -7.31
N ASN A 76 -8.54 10.81 -6.89
CA ASN A 76 -9.43 11.66 -7.65
C ASN A 76 -9.08 13.10 -7.32
N SER A 77 -8.17 13.66 -8.11
CA SER A 77 -7.74 15.05 -7.98
C SER A 77 -8.92 16.03 -8.09
N GLU A 78 -9.92 15.73 -8.94
CA GLU A 78 -11.11 16.58 -9.10
C GLU A 78 -11.92 16.68 -7.81
N LYS A 79 -11.99 15.60 -7.02
CA LYS A 79 -12.66 15.61 -5.69
C LYS A 79 -12.04 16.65 -4.74
N PHE A 80 -10.77 16.98 -4.94
CA PHE A 80 -10.02 17.94 -4.12
C PHE A 80 -9.80 19.30 -4.80
N ALA A 81 -10.32 19.51 -6.02
CA ALA A 81 -10.11 20.74 -6.77
C ALA A 81 -10.60 22.00 -6.03
N PHE A 82 -11.60 21.86 -5.14
CA PHE A 82 -12.08 22.98 -4.32
C PHE A 82 -11.01 23.55 -3.38
N LEU A 83 -9.97 22.76 -3.02
CA LEU A 83 -8.85 23.22 -2.19
C LEU A 83 -7.98 24.26 -2.92
N GLU A 84 -8.10 24.38 -4.24
CA GLU A 84 -7.39 25.40 -5.02
C GLU A 84 -8.03 26.79 -4.95
N THR A 85 -9.28 26.88 -4.48
CA THR A 85 -10.00 28.14 -4.34
C THR A 85 -9.39 29.03 -3.26
N ALA A 86 -9.38 30.35 -3.48
CA ALA A 86 -8.88 31.31 -2.50
C ALA A 86 -9.63 31.21 -1.15
N GLU A 87 -10.94 30.99 -1.19
CA GLU A 87 -11.77 30.80 0.00
C GLU A 87 -11.39 29.56 0.82
N ALA A 88 -11.12 28.42 0.16
CA ALA A 88 -10.67 27.22 0.87
C ALA A 88 -9.30 27.44 1.51
N LYS A 89 -8.36 28.06 0.77
CA LYS A 89 -7.00 28.36 1.25
C LYS A 89 -7.03 29.27 2.48
N GLN A 90 -7.83 30.33 2.45
CA GLN A 90 -7.95 31.28 3.58
C GLN A 90 -8.52 30.64 4.87
N LYS A 91 -9.30 29.56 4.76
CA LYS A 91 -9.84 28.84 5.93
C LYS A 91 -8.84 27.87 6.57
N LEU A 92 -7.87 27.40 5.79
CA LEU A 92 -6.91 26.38 6.23
C LEU A 92 -5.55 26.97 6.61
N ILE A 93 -5.12 28.01 5.88
CA ILE A 93 -3.82 28.64 6.05
C ILE A 93 -3.90 29.67 7.18
N THR A 94 -3.10 29.45 8.23
CA THR A 94 -3.00 30.37 9.38
C THR A 94 -1.99 31.48 9.13
N PHE A 95 -1.01 31.25 8.27
CA PHE A 95 0.02 32.20 7.87
C PHE A 95 0.54 31.88 6.46
N SER A 96 0.81 32.89 5.64
CA SER A 96 1.47 32.71 4.35
C SER A 96 2.34 33.92 4.00
N ASP A 97 3.50 33.66 3.41
CA ASP A 97 4.36 34.65 2.74
C ASP A 97 4.81 34.11 1.36
N ASP A 98 5.75 34.79 0.72
CA ASP A 98 6.27 34.42 -0.62
C ASP A 98 7.04 33.09 -0.65
N LYS A 99 7.46 32.55 0.51
CA LYS A 99 8.31 31.35 0.62
C LYS A 99 7.60 30.17 1.30
N GLN A 100 6.65 30.43 2.19
CA GLN A 100 6.02 29.38 3.00
C GLN A 100 4.56 29.68 3.34
N SER A 101 3.80 28.61 3.56
CA SER A 101 2.45 28.64 4.11
C SER A 101 2.35 27.68 5.29
N GLN A 102 1.65 28.09 6.34
CA GLN A 102 1.42 27.31 7.54
C GLN A 102 -0.04 26.88 7.63
N VAL A 103 -0.25 25.61 7.99
CA VAL A 103 -1.55 25.00 8.25
C VAL A 103 -1.46 24.21 9.55
N SER A 104 -2.55 24.17 10.31
CA SER A 104 -2.63 23.42 11.58
C SER A 104 -3.73 22.37 11.49
N PHE A 105 -3.35 21.10 11.61
CA PHE A 105 -4.30 19.98 11.64
C PHE A 105 -4.32 19.33 13.01
N TYR A 106 -5.52 19.04 13.50
CA TYR A 106 -5.71 18.24 14.70
C TYR A 106 -5.82 16.77 14.33
N LEU A 107 -4.89 15.94 14.82
CA LEU A 107 -4.92 14.49 14.69
C LEU A 107 -5.57 13.91 15.95
N PRO A 108 -6.81 13.38 15.90
CA PRO A 108 -7.56 12.99 17.08
C PRO A 108 -6.98 11.80 17.82
N GLN A 109 -6.38 10.84 17.10
CA GLN A 109 -5.70 9.69 17.68
C GLN A 109 -4.52 9.29 16.78
N MET A 110 -3.35 9.09 17.39
CA MET A 110 -2.24 8.36 16.78
C MET A 110 -2.01 7.11 17.61
N HIS A 111 -2.31 5.95 17.03
CA HIS A 111 -2.01 4.67 17.66
C HIS A 111 -0.60 4.25 17.25
N CYS A 112 0.35 4.36 18.18
CA CYS A 112 1.63 3.67 18.02
C CYS A 112 1.38 2.19 18.31
N ALA A 113 1.76 1.31 17.37
CA ALA A 113 1.87 -0.11 17.68
C ALA A 113 2.89 -0.25 18.83
N SER A 114 2.47 -0.81 19.96
CA SER A 114 3.30 -1.03 21.16
C SER A 114 3.79 -2.47 21.19
#